data_AF-A0A9D1JMG4-F1
#
_entry.id   AF-A0A9D1JMG4-F1
#
_cell.length_a   1.000
_cell.length_b   1.000
_cell.length_c   1.000
_cell.angle_alpha   90.00
_cell.angle_beta   90.00
_cell.angle_gamma   90.00
#
_symmetry.space_group_name_H-M   'P 1'
#
loop_
_entity.id
_entity.type
_entity.pdbx_description
1 polymer ?
#
loop_
_entity_poly.entity_id
_entity_poly.type
_entity_poly.pdbx_seq_one_letter_code
_entity_poly.pdbx_strand_id
1 'polypeptide(L)'
;MKNTKEIRTILGVLFYLNRLGYNDKDIANVLEYAFYRLFGSNTNLLLLACIGQTKESAKPAIDEILRTQTDFNEFMNEKEKH
;
A
#
# COMPACT_ATOMS: atom_id res chain seq x y z
N MET A 1 -20.18 9.33 4.89
CA MET A 1 -19.42 8.16 5.39
C MET A 1 -17.99 8.29 4.90
N LYS A 2 -16.97 8.09 5.73
CA LYS A 2 -15.57 8.09 5.26
C LYS A 2 -15.40 6.95 4.25
N ASN A 3 -14.70 7.17 3.13
CA ASN A 3 -14.49 6.17 2.08
C ASN A 3 -13.56 5.05 2.57
N THR A 4 -14.07 4.13 3.39
CA THR A 4 -13.29 3.04 3.98
C THR A 4 -13.01 1.90 2.98
N LYS A 5 -13.53 2.00 1.76
CA LYS A 5 -13.34 0.99 0.71
C LYS A 5 -11.88 0.90 0.25
N GLU A 6 -11.14 2.00 0.38
CA GLU A 6 -9.76 2.14 -0.09
C GLU A 6 -8.72 1.67 0.93
N ILE A 7 -9.11 1.47 2.20
CA ILE A 7 -8.18 1.19 3.30
C ILE A 7 -7.29 -0.02 3.00
N ARG A 8 -7.87 -1.09 2.42
CA ARG A 8 -7.12 -2.29 2.08
C ARG A 8 -6.02 -1.99 1.06
N THR A 9 -6.34 -1.18 0.04
CA THR A 9 -5.40 -0.77 -1.00
C THR A 9 -4.28 0.09 -0.41
N ILE A 10 -4.62 1.09 0.39
CA ILE A 10 -3.66 2.00 1.03
C ILE A 10 -2.68 1.20 1.90
N LEU A 11 -3.18 0.30 2.76
CA LEU A 11 -2.33 -0.54 3.59
C LEU A 11 -1.45 -1.50 2.77
N GLY A 12 -1.97 -2.03 1.66
CA GLY A 12 -1.20 -2.86 0.74
C GLY A 12 -0.04 -2.08 0.10
N VAL A 13 -0.30 -0.87 -0.37
CA VAL A 13 0.73 0.01 -0.94
C VAL A 13 1.77 0.39 0.11
N LEU A 14 1.35 0.74 1.34
CA LEU A 14 2.28 1.01 2.45
C LEU A 14 3.16 -0.19 2.76
N PHE A 15 2.61 -1.41 2.68
CA PHE A 15 3.39 -2.64 2.82
C PHE A 15 4.48 -2.75 1.74
N TYR A 16 4.14 -2.55 0.46
CA TYR A 16 5.13 -2.57 -0.62
C TYR A 16 6.22 -1.50 -0.44
N LEU A 17 5.81 -0.27 -0.14
CA LEU A 17 6.73 0.86 0.03
C LEU A 17 7.70 0.63 1.20
N ASN A 18 7.22 0.05 2.30
CA ASN A 18 8.09 -0.34 3.41
C ASN A 18 9.01 -1.49 2.98
N ARG A 19 8.44 -2.59 2.47
CA ARG A 19 9.18 -3.83 2.20
C ARG A 19 10.27 -3.68 1.14
N LEU A 20 10.01 -2.90 0.09
CA LEU A 20 10.95 -2.66 -1.01
C LEU A 20 11.87 -1.45 -0.77
N GLY A 21 11.64 -0.69 0.30
CA GLY A 21 12.39 0.50 0.66
C GLY A 21 13.13 0.33 1.98
N TYR A 22 12.65 1.03 3.00
CA TYR A 22 13.29 1.10 4.33
C TYR A 22 13.32 -0.24 5.07
N ASN A 23 12.36 -1.12 4.79
CA ASN A 23 12.14 -2.40 5.45
C ASN A 23 12.16 -2.26 6.99
N ASP A 24 11.45 -1.25 7.47
CA ASP A 24 11.33 -0.93 8.88
C ASP A 24 10.44 -1.96 9.59
N LYS A 25 10.93 -2.49 10.71
CA LYS A 25 10.27 -3.56 11.46
C LYS A 25 9.03 -3.08 12.20
N ASP A 26 9.04 -1.86 12.74
CA ASP A 26 7.91 -1.33 13.48
C ASP A 26 6.75 -1.06 12.52
N ILE A 27 7.06 -0.51 11.34
CA ILE A 27 6.07 -0.35 10.26
C ILE A 27 5.52 -1.71 9.81
N ALA A 28 6.39 -2.71 9.61
CA ALA A 28 5.95 -4.05 9.21
C ALA A 28 4.99 -4.68 10.23
N ASN A 29 5.32 -4.62 11.52
CA ASN A 29 4.48 -5.15 12.60
C ASN A 29 3.11 -4.47 12.67
N VAL A 30 3.07 -3.14 12.52
CA VAL A 30 1.80 -2.39 12.50
C VAL A 30 0.94 -2.77 11.29
N LEU A 31 1.54 -2.93 10.12
CA LEU A 31 0.82 -3.35 8.92
C LEU A 31 0.29 -4.78 9.04
N GLU A 32 1.08 -5.72 9.55
CA GLU A 32 0.65 -7.09 9.82
C GLU A 32 -0.54 -7.13 10.78
N TYR A 33 -0.47 -6.38 11.87
CA TYR A 33 -1.58 -6.24 12.81
C TYR A 33 -2.81 -5.63 12.16
N ALA A 34 -2.67 -4.59 11.34
CA ALA A 34 -3.77 -3.97 10.63
C ALA A 34 -4.46 -4.95 9.67
N PHE A 35 -3.70 -5.72 8.88
CA PHE A 35 -4.26 -6.73 7.98
C PHE A 35 -5.00 -7.83 8.74
N TYR A 36 -4.42 -8.30 9.85
CA TYR A 36 -5.04 -9.31 10.70
C TYR A 36 -6.35 -8.81 11.32
N ARG A 37 -6.36 -7.61 11.91
CA ARG A 37 -7.54 -7.08 12.62
C ARG A 37 -8.66 -6.59 11.70
N LEU A 38 -8.32 -5.97 10.58
CA LEU A 38 -9.32 -5.35 9.70
C LEU A 38 -9.88 -6.34 8.67
N PHE A 39 -9.09 -7.33 8.26
CA PHE A 39 -9.45 -8.23 7.16
C PHE A 39 -9.32 -9.73 7.50
N GLY A 40 -8.92 -10.08 8.73
CA GLY A 40 -8.68 -11.49 9.10
C GLY A 40 -7.62 -12.16 8.23
N SER A 41 -6.72 -11.37 7.62
CA SER A 41 -5.78 -11.81 6.59
C SER A 41 -4.34 -11.66 7.06
N ASN A 42 -3.45 -12.55 6.62
CA ASN A 42 -2.00 -12.37 6.78
C ASN A 42 -1.40 -11.59 5.59
N THR A 43 -0.16 -11.14 5.76
CA THR A 43 0.59 -10.36 4.74
C THR A 43 1.47 -11.24 3.85
N ASN A 44 1.45 -12.57 3.99
CA ASN A 44 2.37 -13.45 3.27
C ASN A 44 2.20 -13.36 1.74
N LEU A 45 0.96 -13.17 1.25
CA LEU A 45 0.73 -12.95 -0.18
C LEU A 45 1.36 -11.65 -0.68
N LEU A 46 1.32 -10.59 0.13
CA LEU A 46 1.99 -9.31 -0.19
C LEU A 46 3.51 -9.48 -0.17
N LEU A 47 4.03 -10.26 0.79
CA LEU A 47 5.45 -10.60 0.86
C LEU A 47 5.92 -11.34 -0.39
N LEU A 48 5.16 -12.35 -0.86
CA LEU A 48 5.49 -13.10 -2.07
C LEU A 48 5.56 -12.20 -3.31
N ALA A 49 4.62 -11.26 -3.43
CA ALA A 49 4.60 -10.31 -4.54
C ALA A 49 5.76 -9.30 -4.52
N CYS A 50 6.47 -9.15 -3.39
CA CYS A 50 7.67 -8.33 -3.29
C CYS A 50 8.96 -9.06 -3.73
N ILE A 51 8.94 -10.39 -3.84
CA ILE A 51 10.16 -11.17 -4.10
C ILE A 51 10.72 -10.82 -5.48
N GLY A 52 12.01 -10.46 -5.53
CA GLY A 52 12.71 -10.10 -6.76
C GLY A 52 12.34 -8.73 -7.33
N GLN A 53 11.50 -7.95 -6.64
CA GLN A 53 11.15 -6.59 -7.03
C GLN A 53 12.08 -5.58 -6.37
N THR A 54 12.29 -4.44 -7.03
CA THR A 54 12.80 -3.22 -6.41
C THR A 54 11.67 -2.19 -6.31
N LYS A 55 11.90 -1.11 -5.57
CA LYS A 55 10.94 -0.01 -5.49
C LYS A 55 10.63 0.57 -6.88
N GLU A 56 11.64 0.66 -7.74
CA GLU A 56 11.53 1.20 -9.10
C GLU A 56 10.73 0.27 -10.00
N SER A 57 10.99 -1.05 -9.95
CA SER A 57 10.26 -2.02 -10.77
C SER A 57 8.79 -2.16 -10.35
N ALA A 58 8.51 -2.03 -9.06
CA ALA A 58 7.15 -2.12 -8.53
C ALA A 58 6.32 -0.83 -8.73
N LYS A 59 6.98 0.32 -8.96
CA LYS A 59 6.30 1.62 -9.01
C LYS A 59 5.15 1.68 -10.03
N PRO A 60 5.29 1.22 -11.29
CA PRO A 60 4.18 1.27 -12.24
C PRO A 60 2.94 0.51 -11.77
N ALA A 61 3.12 -0.64 -11.11
CA ALA A 61 2.02 -1.43 -10.57
C ALA A 61 1.37 -0.75 -9.37
N ILE A 62 2.17 -0.15 -8.49
CA ILE A 62 1.67 0.62 -7.34
C ILE A 62 0.85 1.83 -7.82
N ASP A 63 1.38 2.59 -8.79
CA ASP A 63 0.72 3.77 -9.34
C ASP A 63 -0.62 3.38 -10.01
N GLU A 64 -0.67 2.26 -10.73
CA GLU A 64 -1.89 1.76 -11.36
C GLU A 64 -2.94 1.30 -10.33
N ILE A 65 -2.52 0.63 -9.26
CA ILE A 65 -3.42 0.23 -8.16
C ILE A 65 -4.00 1.46 -7.46
N LEU A 66 -3.16 2.46 -7.16
CA LEU A 66 -3.63 3.72 -6.57
C LEU A 66 -4.61 4.42 -7.49
N ARG A 67 -4.32 4.50 -8.79
CA ARG A 67 -5.18 5.15 -9.79
C ARG A 67 -6.54 4.47 -9.95
N THR A 68 -6.60 3.14 -9.86
CA THR A 68 -7.81 2.37 -10.19
C THR A 68 -8.65 1.99 -8.97
N GLN A 69 -8.06 1.95 -7.78
CA GLN A 69 -8.71 1.46 -6.56
C GLN A 69 -8.85 2.54 -5.48
N THR A 70 -8.37 3.76 -5.72
CA THR A 70 -8.42 4.87 -4.76
C THR A 70 -8.58 6.22 -5.45
N ASP A 71 -9.00 7.23 -4.70
CA ASP A 71 -9.03 8.63 -5.15
C ASP A 71 -7.66 9.33 -5.00
N PHE A 72 -6.55 8.60 -4.77
CA PHE A 72 -5.22 9.16 -4.50
C PHE A 72 -4.72 10.10 -5.60
N ASN A 73 -4.95 9.76 -6.88
CA ASN A 73 -4.51 10.61 -7.99
C ASN A 73 -5.29 11.92 -8.06
N GLU A 74 -6.60 11.89 -7.78
CA GLU A 74 -7.42 13.09 -7.69
C GLU A 74 -6.93 13.98 -6.54
N PHE A 75 -6.71 13.40 -5.36
CA PHE A 75 -6.14 14.09 -4.20
C PHE A 75 -4.78 14.75 -4.51
N MET A 76 -3.88 14.05 -5.19
CA MET A 76 -2.57 14.61 -5.56
C MET A 76 -2.70 15.76 -6.57
N ASN A 77 -3.59 15.64 -7.55
CA ASN A 77 -3.86 16.70 -8.52
C ASN A 77 -4.47 17.95 -7.87
N GLU A 78 -5.33 17.78 -6.87
CA GLU A 78 -5.87 18.90 -6.09
C GLU A 78 -4.78 19.56 -5.24
N LYS A 79 -3.93 18.75 -4.60
CA LYS A 79 -2.82 19.22 -3.78
C LYS A 79 -1.80 20.04 -4.56
N GLU A 80 -1.51 19.71 -5.82
CA GLU A 80 -0.56 20.46 -6.66
C GLU A 80 -1.10 21.82 -7.14
N LYS A 81 -2.43 22.01 -7.11
CA LYS A 81 -3.07 23.27 -7.49
C LYS A 81 -3.12 24.31 -6.36
N HIS A 82 -2.72 23.93 -5.15
CA HIS A 82 -2.77 24.73 -3.92
C HIS A 82 -1.37 24.87 -3.30
#